data_AF-A0A410TTB1-F1
#
_entry.id   AF-A0A410TTB1-F1
#
_cell.length_a   1.000
_cell.length_b   1.000
_cell.length_c   1.000
_cell.angle_alpha   90.00
_cell.angle_beta   90.00
_cell.angle_gamma   90.00
#
_symmetry.space_group_name_H-M   'P 1'
#
loop_
_entity.id
_entity.type
_entity.pdbx_description
1 polymer ?
#
loop_
_entity_poly.entity_id
_entity_poly.type
_entity_poly.pdbx_seq_one_letter_code
_entity_poly.pdbx_strand_id
1 'polypeptide(L)'
;MSLTAGIVDLVVEYELLTGPGADSPDGQGKIDGPRVDIPIGSLGPDHNSGSMLLTFALPQDDDAVNNPAALWLATDCPVPASTALAESIQMTVSYTDCTSDSLGHQIADGPLRAVAEDLQGGYRIDGDLTTPGDSCLIDTVCLLVEYELSGYVGSETVDLPMWFAAVQCRHTTPENPFDGSKTGPCPTPTADPCPCCRTLGKLDFEGTQPGLGDSYADPGTYAFTDGDADYGLEIYDTADKDSERETVGVAFRLVALDGGTAPALCTVAVKGGRGFEQYDRVDGLSVDTTDLPGSDADGIVYAPVGTGISHVTVCVCTPESEADCPGCTDPSLSNGGSDNENGNGYSNGNGSKHDSDRHSGDDDQNGVEDRDGNKPDPAVSPGGNQ
;
A
#
# COMPACT_ATOMS: atom_id res chain seq x y z
N MET A 1 -12.15 -20.29 31.14
CA MET A 1 -13.42 -19.54 31.08
C MET A 1 -14.31 -20.01 32.22
N SER A 2 -14.63 -19.13 33.16
CA SER A 2 -15.62 -19.37 34.21
C SER A 2 -16.98 -18.99 33.62
N LEU A 3 -17.94 -19.92 33.56
CA LEU A 3 -19.31 -19.61 33.13
C LEU A 3 -19.95 -18.70 34.17
N THR A 4 -20.05 -17.41 33.85
CA THR A 4 -20.83 -16.45 34.64
C THR A 4 -22.31 -16.82 34.50
N ALA A 5 -23.06 -16.83 35.60
CA ALA A 5 -24.48 -17.12 35.57
C ALA A 5 -25.21 -16.11 34.67
N GLY A 6 -26.09 -16.58 33.78
CA GLY A 6 -26.94 -15.73 32.93
C GLY A 6 -26.55 -15.65 31.45
N ILE A 7 -25.46 -16.29 31.01
CA ILE A 7 -25.14 -16.41 29.57
C ILE A 7 -26.08 -17.42 28.91
N VAL A 8 -26.69 -17.02 27.80
CA VAL A 8 -27.60 -17.84 26.98
C VAL A 8 -26.85 -18.30 25.73
N ASP A 9 -27.20 -19.50 25.25
CA ASP A 9 -26.69 -20.01 23.99
C ASP A 9 -27.18 -19.17 22.80
N LEU A 10 -26.34 -19.02 21.79
CA LEU A 10 -26.56 -18.11 20.67
C LEU A 10 -26.22 -18.82 19.36
N VAL A 11 -27.17 -18.81 18.43
CA VAL A 11 -26.91 -19.22 17.05
C VAL A 11 -26.62 -17.98 16.23
N VAL A 12 -25.45 -17.95 15.60
CA VAL A 12 -25.07 -16.91 14.65
C VAL A 12 -25.06 -17.54 13.26
N GLU A 13 -25.87 -17.03 12.36
CA GLU A 13 -25.84 -17.39 10.94
C GLU A 13 -25.06 -16.31 10.19
N TYR A 14 -24.23 -16.72 9.23
CA TYR A 14 -23.52 -15.79 8.35
C TYR A 14 -23.85 -16.09 6.89
N GLU A 15 -23.86 -15.04 6.08
CA GLU A 15 -24.00 -15.09 4.63
C GLU A 15 -23.10 -14.03 3.99
N LEU A 16 -22.20 -14.43 3.10
CA LEU A 16 -21.39 -13.54 2.28
C LEU A 16 -22.25 -13.09 1.09
N LEU A 17 -22.66 -11.82 1.09
CA LEU A 17 -23.54 -11.27 0.07
C LEU A 17 -22.75 -10.90 -1.20
N THR A 18 -21.55 -10.34 -1.02
CA THR A 18 -20.65 -9.94 -2.11
C THR A 18 -19.19 -10.15 -1.74
N GLY A 19 -18.30 -10.16 -2.73
CA GLY A 19 -16.86 -10.28 -2.54
C GLY A 19 -16.35 -11.73 -2.59
N PRO A 20 -15.09 -11.96 -2.19
CA PRO A 20 -14.47 -13.28 -2.29
C PRO A 20 -15.23 -14.33 -1.48
N GLY A 21 -15.64 -15.41 -2.14
CA GLY A 21 -16.32 -16.54 -1.51
C GLY A 21 -17.84 -16.44 -1.44
N ALA A 22 -18.46 -15.34 -1.88
CA ALA A 22 -19.93 -15.21 -1.91
C ALA A 22 -20.63 -16.29 -2.75
N ASP A 23 -20.05 -16.65 -3.90
CA ASP A 23 -20.57 -17.73 -4.76
C ASP A 23 -20.13 -19.14 -4.32
N SER A 24 -19.38 -19.26 -3.22
CA SER A 24 -18.88 -20.54 -2.71
C SER A 24 -19.94 -21.26 -1.88
N PRO A 25 -19.96 -22.61 -1.87
CA PRO A 25 -20.78 -23.37 -0.92
C PRO A 25 -20.52 -23.03 0.55
N ASP A 26 -19.34 -22.50 0.86
CA ASP A 26 -18.92 -22.09 2.20
C ASP A 26 -19.26 -20.62 2.51
N GLY A 27 -19.86 -19.89 1.55
CA GLY A 27 -20.26 -18.49 1.69
C GLY A 27 -21.40 -18.26 2.69
N GLN A 28 -21.99 -19.32 3.22
CA GLN A 28 -23.03 -19.25 4.25
C GLN A 28 -22.86 -20.38 5.25
N GLY A 29 -23.25 -20.15 6.51
CA GLY A 29 -23.12 -21.16 7.55
C GLY A 29 -23.73 -20.75 8.89
N LYS A 30 -23.67 -21.68 9.84
CA LYS A 30 -24.07 -21.45 11.23
C LYS A 30 -22.88 -21.64 12.15
N ILE A 31 -22.73 -20.75 13.10
CA ILE A 31 -21.69 -20.76 14.11
C ILE A 31 -22.36 -21.06 15.45
N ASP A 32 -21.87 -22.11 16.08
CA ASP A 32 -22.26 -22.55 17.41
C ASP A 32 -21.10 -22.25 18.36
N GLY A 33 -21.26 -21.18 19.15
CA GLY A 33 -20.26 -20.72 20.10
C GLY A 33 -19.98 -19.22 20.05
N PRO A 34 -19.15 -18.71 20.99
CA PRO A 34 -18.98 -17.28 21.21
C PRO A 34 -17.98 -16.61 20.29
N ARG A 35 -17.26 -17.35 19.42
CA ARG A 35 -16.24 -16.81 18.51
C ARG A 35 -16.66 -17.08 17.07
N VAL A 36 -16.47 -16.08 16.22
CA VAL A 36 -16.76 -16.14 14.80
C VAL A 36 -15.47 -15.95 14.02
N ASP A 37 -15.12 -16.96 13.22
CA ASP A 37 -14.06 -16.90 12.20
C ASP A 37 -14.76 -17.01 10.84
N ILE A 38 -14.80 -15.90 10.09
CA ILE A 38 -15.52 -15.83 8.81
C ILE A 38 -14.52 -15.97 7.67
N PRO A 39 -14.76 -16.87 6.70
CA PRO A 39 -13.82 -17.10 5.60
C PRO A 39 -13.95 -15.99 4.55
N ILE A 40 -13.48 -14.78 4.87
CA ILE A 40 -13.24 -13.74 3.87
C ILE A 40 -12.05 -14.23 3.02
N GLY A 41 -12.29 -14.51 1.74
CA GLY A 41 -11.24 -14.95 0.82
C GLY A 41 -10.17 -13.86 0.57
N SER A 42 -9.22 -14.16 -0.31
CA SER A 42 -8.17 -13.19 -0.66
C SER A 42 -8.75 -11.95 -1.35
N LEU A 43 -8.40 -10.77 -0.83
CA LEU A 43 -8.69 -9.49 -1.47
C LEU A 43 -7.59 -9.14 -2.48
N GLY A 44 -7.97 -8.59 -3.61
CA GLY A 44 -7.07 -8.25 -4.70
C GLY A 44 -7.75 -7.38 -5.76
N PRO A 45 -7.09 -7.13 -6.90
CA PRO A 45 -7.61 -6.23 -7.94
C PRO A 45 -8.98 -6.62 -8.48
N ASP A 46 -9.27 -7.92 -8.57
CA ASP A 46 -10.55 -8.43 -9.09
C ASP A 46 -11.68 -8.39 -8.07
N HIS A 47 -11.33 -8.43 -6.78
CA HIS A 47 -12.26 -8.47 -5.65
C HIS A 47 -11.64 -7.73 -4.47
N ASN A 48 -11.70 -6.40 -4.51
CA ASN A 48 -11.12 -5.54 -3.47
C ASN A 48 -12.13 -5.22 -2.35
N SER A 49 -13.39 -5.61 -2.48
CA SER A 49 -14.45 -5.31 -1.53
C SER A 49 -15.43 -6.46 -1.39
N GLY A 50 -16.26 -6.39 -0.36
CA GLY A 50 -17.32 -7.36 -0.12
C GLY A 50 -18.21 -6.96 1.05
N SER A 51 -19.24 -7.78 1.28
CA SER A 51 -20.20 -7.56 2.35
C SER A 51 -20.73 -8.89 2.87
N MET A 52 -21.08 -8.90 4.15
CA MET A 52 -21.62 -10.07 4.82
C MET A 52 -22.77 -9.68 5.76
N LEU A 53 -23.76 -10.57 5.82
CA LEU A 53 -24.87 -10.51 6.75
C LEU A 53 -24.58 -11.45 7.93
N LEU A 54 -24.69 -10.92 9.15
CA LEU A 54 -24.67 -11.70 10.39
C LEU A 54 -26.06 -11.67 11.01
N THR A 55 -26.67 -12.83 11.15
CA THR A 55 -28.02 -13.00 11.71
C THR A 55 -27.93 -13.69 13.06
N PHE A 56 -28.36 -13.00 14.10
CA PHE A 56 -28.35 -13.50 15.48
C PHE A 56 -29.76 -13.90 15.88
N ALA A 57 -29.95 -15.17 16.25
CA ALA A 57 -31.24 -15.68 16.71
C ALA A 57 -31.08 -16.39 18.05
N LEU A 58 -32.06 -16.19 18.94
CA LEU A 58 -32.17 -17.00 20.15
C LEU A 58 -32.74 -18.38 19.77
N PRO A 59 -32.15 -19.50 20.24
CA PRO A 59 -32.59 -20.85 19.88
C PRO A 59 -34.05 -21.07 20.31
N GLN A 60 -34.96 -21.32 19.36
CA GLN A 60 -36.40 -21.52 19.64
C GLN A 60 -36.68 -23.01 19.92
N ASP A 61 -37.21 -23.33 21.10
CA ASP A 61 -37.87 -24.62 21.35
C ASP A 61 -39.37 -24.46 21.03
N ASP A 62 -39.95 -25.37 20.23
CA ASP A 62 -41.33 -25.31 19.70
C ASP A 62 -42.44 -25.15 20.77
N ASP A 63 -42.13 -25.33 22.05
CA ASP A 63 -43.06 -25.31 23.18
C ASP A 63 -42.76 -24.22 24.25
N ALA A 64 -41.76 -23.34 24.06
CA ALA A 64 -41.39 -22.33 25.07
C ALA A 64 -41.04 -20.94 24.50
N VAL A 65 -41.57 -19.88 25.14
CA VAL A 65 -41.13 -18.50 24.86
C VAL A 65 -39.73 -18.30 25.39
N ASN A 66 -38.79 -17.97 24.51
CA ASN A 66 -37.41 -17.68 24.86
C ASN A 66 -37.30 -16.58 25.90
N ASN A 67 -36.33 -16.72 26.81
CA ASN A 67 -36.00 -15.63 27.72
C ASN A 67 -35.31 -14.53 26.90
N PRO A 68 -35.82 -13.28 26.91
CA PRO A 68 -35.18 -12.19 26.20
C PRO A 68 -33.73 -12.01 26.67
N ALA A 69 -32.84 -11.65 25.76
CA ALA A 69 -31.42 -11.51 26.05
C ALA A 69 -30.87 -10.19 25.50
N ALA A 70 -29.92 -9.60 26.22
CA ALA A 70 -29.09 -8.54 25.68
C ALA A 70 -27.92 -9.15 24.92
N LEU A 71 -27.64 -8.64 23.74
CA LEU A 71 -26.63 -9.18 22.85
C LEU A 71 -25.47 -8.20 22.78
N TRP A 72 -24.26 -8.72 22.96
CA TRP A 72 -23.04 -7.94 22.91
C TRP A 72 -22.12 -8.47 21.82
N LEU A 73 -21.50 -7.57 21.07
CA LEU A 73 -20.43 -7.82 20.10
C LEU A 73 -19.14 -7.23 20.66
N ALA A 74 -18.06 -8.01 20.66
CA ALA A 74 -16.71 -7.52 20.94
C ALA A 74 -15.72 -8.04 19.91
N THR A 75 -14.58 -7.38 19.79
CA THR A 75 -13.48 -7.75 18.90
C THR A 75 -12.16 -7.85 19.66
N ASP A 76 -11.18 -8.57 19.12
CA ASP A 76 -9.78 -8.38 19.53
C ASP A 76 -9.07 -7.47 18.54
N CYS A 77 -7.86 -7.07 18.90
CA CYS A 77 -6.95 -6.53 17.92
C CYS A 77 -6.70 -7.53 16.77
N PRO A 78 -6.53 -7.03 15.53
CA PRO A 78 -6.26 -7.89 14.39
C PRO A 78 -5.03 -8.77 14.60
N VAL A 79 -5.07 -9.99 14.07
CA VAL A 79 -3.99 -10.99 14.19
C VAL A 79 -3.51 -11.40 12.79
N PRO A 80 -2.20 -11.33 12.49
CA PRO A 80 -1.12 -10.81 13.32
C PRO A 80 -1.30 -9.32 13.65
N ALA A 81 -0.77 -8.91 14.81
CA ALA A 81 -0.81 -7.50 15.22
C ALA A 81 0.15 -6.65 14.37
N SER A 82 -0.13 -5.34 14.27
CA SER A 82 0.72 -4.35 13.57
C SER A 82 0.97 -4.66 12.08
N THR A 83 -0.02 -5.21 11.35
CA THR A 83 0.05 -5.37 9.90
C THR A 83 -0.38 -4.10 9.17
N ALA A 84 0.22 -3.82 8.01
CA ALA A 84 -0.23 -2.72 7.16
C ALA A 84 -1.61 -3.00 6.54
N LEU A 85 -1.91 -4.27 6.29
CA LEU A 85 -3.21 -4.71 5.81
C LEU A 85 -4.37 -4.31 6.74
N ALA A 86 -4.18 -4.38 8.07
CA ALA A 86 -5.20 -3.98 9.03
C ALA A 86 -5.51 -2.47 9.03
N GLU A 87 -4.60 -1.63 8.53
CA GLU A 87 -4.85 -0.20 8.33
C GLU A 87 -5.49 0.10 6.97
N SER A 88 -5.30 -0.81 6.00
CA SER A 88 -5.70 -0.61 4.60
C SER A 88 -7.08 -1.17 4.27
N ILE A 89 -7.58 -2.12 5.07
CA ILE A 89 -8.96 -2.58 4.99
C ILE A 89 -9.85 -1.57 5.71
N GLN A 90 -10.66 -0.84 4.97
CA GLN A 90 -11.80 -0.10 5.52
C GLN A 90 -12.92 -1.10 5.85
N MET A 91 -13.52 -0.95 7.01
CA MET A 91 -14.61 -1.78 7.47
C MET A 91 -15.72 -0.91 8.05
N THR A 92 -16.96 -1.24 7.73
CA THR A 92 -18.15 -0.64 8.32
C THR A 92 -19.02 -1.74 8.91
N VAL A 93 -19.46 -1.56 10.15
CA VAL A 93 -20.41 -2.47 10.83
C VAL A 93 -21.69 -1.69 11.09
N SER A 94 -22.82 -2.19 10.60
CA SER A 94 -24.12 -1.50 10.66
C SER A 94 -25.24 -2.47 11.00
N TYR A 95 -26.35 -1.96 11.54
CA TYR A 95 -27.60 -2.70 11.59
C TYR A 95 -28.24 -2.83 10.21
N THR A 96 -29.01 -3.91 10.00
CA THR A 96 -29.87 -4.09 8.82
C THR A 96 -31.18 -4.80 9.19
N ASP A 97 -32.19 -4.75 8.33
CA ASP A 97 -33.54 -5.27 8.56
C ASP A 97 -33.72 -6.77 8.26
N CYS A 98 -32.62 -7.52 8.19
CA CYS A 98 -32.55 -8.97 7.94
C CYS A 98 -33.09 -9.45 6.59
N THR A 99 -33.67 -8.58 5.77
CA THR A 99 -34.39 -8.96 4.54
C THR A 99 -34.04 -8.10 3.34
N SER A 100 -33.37 -6.97 3.55
CA SER A 100 -32.86 -6.08 2.52
C SER A 100 -31.43 -5.64 2.85
N ASP A 101 -30.70 -5.19 1.83
CA ASP A 101 -29.41 -4.50 1.99
C ASP A 101 -29.61 -3.03 2.45
N SER A 102 -30.75 -2.69 3.04
CA SER A 102 -31.01 -1.32 3.47
C SER A 102 -30.27 -1.04 4.78
N LEU A 103 -29.29 -0.14 4.70
CA LEU A 103 -28.46 0.27 5.82
C LEU A 103 -29.32 0.90 6.93
N GLY A 104 -29.21 0.32 8.12
CA GLY A 104 -29.71 0.90 9.36
C GLY A 104 -28.69 1.84 10.00
N HIS A 105 -28.62 1.83 11.34
CA HIS A 105 -27.66 2.64 12.08
C HIS A 105 -26.25 2.03 12.00
N GLN A 106 -25.25 2.87 11.75
CA GLN A 106 -23.84 2.50 11.77
C GLN A 106 -23.36 2.34 13.22
N ILE A 107 -22.70 1.21 13.49
CA ILE A 107 -22.12 0.86 14.79
C ILE A 107 -20.65 1.31 14.87
N ALA A 108 -19.87 0.99 13.84
CA ALA A 108 -18.44 1.33 13.76
C ALA A 108 -18.01 1.49 12.29
N ASP A 109 -16.98 2.29 12.05
CA ASP A 109 -16.45 2.56 10.72
C ASP A 109 -14.99 3.03 10.76
N GLY A 110 -14.23 2.65 9.74
CA GLY A 110 -12.85 3.05 9.54
C GLY A 110 -11.94 1.85 9.28
N PRO A 111 -10.61 2.03 9.43
CA PRO A 111 -9.66 0.93 9.27
C PRO A 111 -9.99 -0.26 10.19
N LEU A 112 -9.73 -1.48 9.73
CA LEU A 112 -9.99 -2.73 10.46
C LEU A 112 -9.45 -2.67 11.89
N ARG A 113 -8.23 -2.12 12.08
CA ARG A 113 -7.63 -1.92 13.40
C ARG A 113 -8.45 -0.96 14.27
N ALA A 114 -8.94 0.14 13.72
CA ALA A 114 -9.72 1.14 14.46
C ALA A 114 -11.10 0.58 14.86
N VAL A 115 -11.79 -0.09 13.94
CA VAL A 115 -13.06 -0.79 14.24
C VAL A 115 -12.85 -1.83 15.33
N ALA A 116 -11.75 -2.60 15.26
CA ALA A 116 -11.39 -3.56 16.29
C ALA A 116 -11.15 -2.92 17.67
N GLU A 117 -10.54 -1.73 17.70
CA GLU A 117 -10.25 -0.99 18.93
C GLU A 117 -11.52 -0.39 19.57
N ASP A 118 -12.47 0.05 18.74
CA ASP A 118 -13.75 0.63 19.16
C ASP A 118 -14.68 -0.42 19.78
N LEU A 119 -14.68 -1.64 19.23
CA LEU A 119 -15.54 -2.73 19.67
C LEU A 119 -14.93 -3.61 20.78
N GLN A 120 -13.63 -3.45 21.10
CA GLN A 120 -12.92 -4.31 22.07
C GLN A 120 -13.57 -4.37 23.47
N GLY A 121 -14.23 -3.29 23.89
CA GLY A 121 -14.89 -3.20 25.18
C GLY A 121 -16.26 -3.87 25.26
N GLY A 122 -16.77 -4.40 24.14
CA GLY A 122 -18.15 -4.86 24.03
C GLY A 122 -19.10 -3.72 23.68
N TYR A 123 -19.75 -3.83 22.53
CA TYR A 123 -20.83 -2.98 22.06
C TYR A 123 -22.15 -3.74 22.17
N ARG A 124 -23.17 -3.09 22.72
CA ARG A 124 -24.50 -3.69 22.85
C ARG A 124 -25.23 -3.62 21.52
N ILE A 125 -25.54 -4.78 20.95
CA ILE A 125 -26.17 -4.91 19.63
C ILE A 125 -27.63 -5.40 19.69
N ASP A 126 -28.21 -5.64 20.87
CA ASP A 126 -29.65 -5.83 21.00
C ASP A 126 -30.40 -4.50 20.95
N GLY A 127 -31.40 -4.41 20.08
CA GLY A 127 -32.46 -3.44 20.24
C GLY A 127 -33.19 -3.05 18.96
N ASP A 128 -34.43 -2.62 19.16
CA ASP A 128 -35.17 -1.83 18.17
C ASP A 128 -34.68 -0.38 18.28
N LEU A 129 -33.88 0.05 17.30
CA LEU A 129 -33.32 1.41 17.23
C LEU A 129 -34.39 2.52 17.18
N THR A 130 -35.65 2.15 16.91
CA THR A 130 -36.77 3.09 16.85
C THR A 130 -37.45 3.29 18.22
N THR A 131 -37.12 2.48 19.22
CA THR A 131 -37.64 2.62 20.58
C THR A 131 -36.53 3.03 21.57
N PRO A 132 -36.70 4.15 22.30
CA PRO A 132 -35.74 4.53 23.34
C PRO A 132 -35.74 3.51 24.49
N GLY A 133 -34.60 2.84 24.71
CA GLY A 133 -34.37 2.01 25.90
C GLY A 133 -33.57 0.73 25.62
N ASP A 134 -33.16 0.07 26.70
CA ASP A 134 -32.48 -1.24 26.72
C ASP A 134 -33.44 -2.35 26.28
N SER A 135 -33.73 -2.45 24.98
CA SER A 135 -34.65 -3.44 24.43
C SER A 135 -33.94 -4.77 24.23
N CYS A 136 -34.30 -5.75 25.05
CA CYS A 136 -33.78 -7.10 24.94
C CYS A 136 -34.24 -7.76 23.65
N LEU A 137 -33.34 -8.50 23.02
CA LEU A 137 -33.63 -9.31 21.85
C LEU A 137 -34.71 -10.35 22.19
N ILE A 138 -35.77 -10.38 21.39
CA ILE A 138 -36.87 -11.32 21.52
C ILE A 138 -36.93 -12.33 20.37
N ASP A 139 -36.32 -12.00 19.23
CA ASP A 139 -36.35 -12.83 18.02
C ASP A 139 -34.99 -12.77 17.34
N THR A 140 -34.80 -11.84 16.39
CA THR A 140 -33.61 -11.77 15.54
C THR A 140 -33.07 -10.34 15.43
N VAL A 141 -31.75 -10.21 15.33
CA VAL A 141 -31.08 -8.98 14.93
C VAL A 141 -30.08 -9.30 13.83
N CYS A 142 -29.96 -8.41 12.85
CA CYS A 142 -29.02 -8.57 11.76
C CYS A 142 -28.05 -7.41 11.66
N LEU A 143 -26.79 -7.75 11.41
CA LEU A 143 -25.72 -6.80 11.15
C LEU A 143 -25.22 -6.99 9.72
N LEU A 144 -24.94 -5.88 9.05
CA LEU A 144 -24.19 -5.86 7.81
C LEU A 144 -22.76 -5.44 8.13
N VAL A 145 -21.79 -6.24 7.69
CA VAL A 145 -20.37 -5.90 7.73
C VAL A 145 -19.90 -5.73 6.29
N GLU A 146 -19.44 -4.53 5.97
CA GLU A 146 -18.89 -4.18 4.66
C GLU A 146 -17.39 -3.95 4.81
N TYR A 147 -16.63 -4.35 3.79
CA TYR A 147 -15.19 -4.14 3.78
C TYR A 147 -14.66 -3.79 2.39
N GLU A 148 -13.61 -2.99 2.37
CA GLU A 148 -12.91 -2.58 1.15
C GLU A 148 -11.41 -2.45 1.42
N LEU A 149 -10.60 -3.06 0.56
CA LEU A 149 -9.16 -2.90 0.49
C LEU A 149 -8.84 -1.79 -0.52
N SER A 150 -8.18 -0.74 -0.03
CA SER A 150 -7.71 0.36 -0.88
C SER A 150 -6.28 0.72 -0.54
N GLY A 151 -5.48 1.00 -1.57
CA GLY A 151 -4.11 1.48 -1.41
C GLY A 151 -3.24 0.54 -0.57
N TYR A 152 -3.31 -0.78 -0.80
CA TYR A 152 -2.46 -1.75 -0.11
C TYR A 152 -1.46 -2.38 -1.06
N VAL A 153 -0.20 -2.44 -0.64
CA VAL A 153 0.88 -3.12 -1.36
C VAL A 153 1.51 -4.14 -0.43
N GLY A 154 1.21 -5.41 -0.65
CA GLY A 154 1.69 -6.48 0.22
C GLY A 154 1.02 -7.82 -0.07
N SER A 155 1.34 -8.80 0.76
CA SER A 155 0.77 -10.15 0.71
C SER A 155 0.46 -10.69 2.12
N GLU A 156 0.29 -9.77 3.09
CA GLU A 156 -0.05 -10.15 4.46
C GLU A 156 -1.45 -10.80 4.51
N THR A 157 -1.69 -11.51 5.60
CA THR A 157 -3.01 -12.00 5.98
C THR A 157 -3.37 -11.38 7.31
N VAL A 158 -4.65 -11.10 7.53
CA VAL A 158 -5.12 -10.59 8.82
C VAL A 158 -6.48 -11.20 9.16
N ASP A 159 -6.61 -11.61 10.41
CA ASP A 159 -7.85 -12.07 11.02
C ASP A 159 -8.35 -11.00 12.00
N LEU A 160 -9.66 -10.75 12.01
CA LEU A 160 -10.32 -9.99 13.06
C LEU A 160 -11.11 -10.97 13.95
N PRO A 161 -10.63 -11.31 15.16
CA PRO A 161 -11.40 -12.14 16.07
C PRO A 161 -12.65 -11.37 16.52
N MET A 162 -13.83 -11.96 16.31
CA MET A 162 -15.10 -11.41 16.78
C MET A 162 -15.74 -12.34 17.80
N TRP A 163 -16.31 -11.75 18.84
CA TRP A 163 -17.00 -12.46 19.91
C TRP A 163 -18.39 -11.95 20.16
N PHE A 164 -19.28 -12.88 20.51
CA PHE A 164 -20.66 -12.61 20.82
C PHE A 164 -21.06 -13.23 22.14
N ALA A 165 -21.91 -12.53 22.87
CA ALA A 165 -22.49 -13.03 24.10
C ALA A 165 -23.93 -12.54 24.26
N ALA A 166 -24.83 -13.47 24.57
CA ALA A 166 -26.20 -13.19 24.95
C ALA A 166 -26.34 -13.30 26.48
N VAL A 167 -26.81 -12.24 27.13
CA VAL A 167 -27.03 -12.18 28.59
C VAL A 167 -28.52 -12.06 28.87
N GLN A 168 -29.06 -12.98 29.66
CA GLN A 168 -30.48 -13.01 29.99
C GLN A 168 -30.94 -11.69 30.64
N CYS A 169 -31.99 -11.09 30.09
CA CYS A 169 -32.60 -9.87 30.62
C CYS A 169 -33.63 -10.10 31.74
N ARG A 170 -34.11 -11.33 31.89
CA ARG A 170 -35.20 -11.61 32.81
C ARG A 170 -34.74 -11.34 34.25
N HIS A 171 -35.41 -10.40 34.91
CA HIS A 171 -35.22 -10.09 36.35
C HIS A 171 -33.88 -9.43 36.75
N THR A 172 -33.04 -8.99 35.81
CA THR A 172 -31.82 -8.23 36.09
C THR A 172 -31.50 -7.24 34.97
N THR A 173 -30.76 -6.18 35.28
CA THR A 173 -30.10 -5.37 34.25
C THR A 173 -28.94 -6.19 33.68
N PRO A 174 -28.88 -6.44 32.36
CA PRO A 174 -27.76 -7.13 31.75
C PRO A 174 -26.46 -6.35 31.94
N GLU A 175 -25.42 -7.03 32.42
CA GLU A 175 -24.07 -6.48 32.50
C GLU A 175 -23.29 -6.83 31.23
N ASN A 176 -22.41 -5.93 30.79
CA ASN A 176 -21.54 -6.17 29.65
C ASN A 176 -20.55 -7.31 29.98
N PRO A 177 -20.63 -8.47 29.30
CA PRO A 177 -19.75 -9.61 29.58
C PRO A 177 -18.30 -9.37 29.13
N PHE A 178 -18.05 -8.33 28.34
CA PHE A 178 -16.74 -7.96 27.83
C PHE A 178 -16.13 -6.76 28.57
N ASP A 179 -16.78 -6.24 29.62
CA ASP A 179 -16.21 -5.16 30.41
C ASP A 179 -14.83 -5.54 30.96
N GLY A 180 -13.84 -4.65 30.79
CA GLY A 180 -12.44 -4.93 31.12
C GLY A 180 -11.66 -5.80 30.13
N SER A 181 -12.25 -6.21 29.00
CA SER A 181 -11.53 -6.94 27.92
C SER A 181 -10.55 -6.02 27.17
N LYS A 182 -10.83 -4.72 27.14
CA LYS A 182 -9.93 -3.71 26.57
C LYS A 182 -8.66 -3.59 27.41
N THR A 183 -7.57 -4.15 26.91
CA THR A 183 -6.25 -4.17 27.59
C THR A 183 -5.34 -3.02 27.16
N GLY A 184 -5.68 -2.32 26.07
CA GLY A 184 -4.91 -1.21 25.51
C GLY A 184 -5.31 -0.93 24.06
N PRO A 185 -4.76 0.11 23.42
CA PRO A 185 -4.99 0.35 22.01
C PRO A 185 -4.41 -0.77 21.16
N CYS A 186 -4.99 -1.01 19.99
CA CYS A 186 -4.45 -2.01 19.08
C CYS A 186 -3.11 -1.55 18.51
N PRO A 187 -2.08 -2.42 18.45
CA PRO A 187 -0.77 -2.05 17.93
C PRO A 187 -0.86 -1.54 16.49
N THR A 188 -0.26 -0.38 16.23
CA THR A 188 -0.14 0.19 14.89
C THR A 188 1.07 -0.41 14.16
N PRO A 189 1.04 -0.60 12.83
CA PRO A 189 2.22 -0.94 12.07
C PRO A 189 3.25 0.19 12.15
N THR A 190 4.53 -0.20 12.17
CA THR A 190 5.66 0.72 11.92
C THR A 190 6.23 0.56 10.52
N ALA A 191 5.64 -0.33 9.70
CA ALA A 191 6.14 -0.67 8.38
C ALA A 191 5.90 0.46 7.39
N ASP A 192 6.87 0.66 6.50
CA ASP A 192 6.74 1.56 5.35
C ASP A 192 5.59 1.06 4.46
N PRO A 193 4.58 1.89 4.13
CA PRO A 193 3.53 1.50 3.19
C PRO A 193 4.07 1.14 1.80
N CYS A 194 5.33 1.49 1.50
CA CYS A 194 6.03 1.23 0.26
C CYS A 194 7.33 0.45 0.49
N PRO A 195 7.28 -0.87 0.75
CA PRO A 195 8.46 -1.63 1.14
C PRO A 195 9.53 -1.70 0.03
N CYS A 196 9.14 -1.55 -1.23
CA CYS A 196 10.05 -1.29 -2.34
C CYS A 196 9.47 -0.24 -3.30
N CYS A 197 10.28 0.76 -3.64
CA CYS A 197 9.99 1.74 -4.67
C CYS A 197 10.79 1.40 -5.94
N ARG A 198 10.13 0.82 -6.95
CA ARG A 198 10.79 0.39 -8.20
C ARG A 198 10.33 1.19 -9.40
N THR A 199 11.18 1.31 -10.40
CA THR A 199 10.78 1.88 -11.69
C THR A 199 9.68 1.05 -12.36
N LEU A 200 8.60 1.73 -12.77
CA LEU A 200 7.56 1.15 -13.63
C LEU A 200 7.76 1.55 -15.08
N GLY A 201 8.01 2.83 -15.35
CA GLY A 201 8.20 3.31 -16.71
C GLY A 201 8.63 4.77 -16.82
N LYS A 202 8.94 5.15 -18.05
CA LYS A 202 9.40 6.48 -18.44
C LYS A 202 8.60 6.94 -19.66
N LEU A 203 8.16 8.19 -19.65
CA LEU A 203 7.50 8.86 -20.76
C LEU A 203 8.42 9.95 -21.33
N ASP A 204 8.97 9.74 -22.52
CA ASP A 204 9.74 10.76 -23.23
C ASP A 204 8.82 11.75 -23.95
N PHE A 205 9.11 13.05 -23.81
CA PHE A 205 8.32 14.12 -24.43
C PHE A 205 8.70 14.31 -25.91
N GLU A 206 9.84 13.79 -26.36
CA GLU A 206 10.22 13.71 -27.78
C GLU A 206 9.52 12.56 -28.53
N GLY A 207 8.44 12.00 -27.94
CA GLY A 207 7.73 10.84 -28.45
C GLY A 207 6.91 11.10 -29.72
N THR A 208 6.50 10.02 -30.38
CA THR A 208 5.66 10.05 -31.60
C THR A 208 4.16 9.98 -31.29
N GLN A 209 3.79 9.87 -30.02
CA GLN A 209 2.39 9.79 -29.59
C GLN A 209 1.67 11.12 -29.85
N PRO A 210 0.43 11.13 -30.37
CA PRO A 210 -0.31 12.36 -30.65
C PRO A 210 -0.48 13.21 -29.38
N GLY A 211 -0.01 14.45 -29.40
CA GLY A 211 -0.03 15.36 -28.25
C GLY A 211 1.34 15.57 -27.61
N LEU A 212 2.30 14.68 -27.86
CA LEU A 212 3.71 14.87 -27.52
C LEU A 212 4.48 15.54 -28.67
N GLY A 213 5.59 16.21 -28.33
CA GLY A 213 6.56 16.77 -29.26
C GLY A 213 7.75 17.35 -28.51
N ASP A 214 8.81 17.78 -29.20
CA ASP A 214 10.08 18.24 -28.62
C ASP A 214 9.95 19.06 -27.31
N SER A 215 10.01 18.37 -26.15
CA SER A 215 9.77 18.93 -24.81
C SER A 215 8.40 19.58 -24.58
N TYR A 216 7.34 19.00 -25.14
CA TYR A 216 5.96 19.49 -25.09
C TYR A 216 4.98 18.33 -24.91
N ALA A 217 3.93 18.55 -24.11
CA ALA A 217 2.77 17.66 -24.02
C ALA A 217 1.47 18.47 -23.98
N ASP A 218 0.45 18.03 -24.73
CA ASP A 218 -0.94 18.40 -24.47
C ASP A 218 -1.52 17.50 -23.36
N PRO A 219 -2.56 17.92 -22.62
CA PRO A 219 -3.30 17.01 -21.76
C PRO A 219 -3.85 15.80 -22.54
N GLY A 220 -3.69 14.60 -21.97
CA GLY A 220 -4.03 13.34 -22.62
C GLY A 220 -3.42 12.13 -21.92
N THR A 221 -3.75 10.93 -22.41
CA THR A 221 -3.20 9.67 -21.92
C THR A 221 -2.11 9.16 -22.85
N TYR A 222 -0.93 8.87 -22.28
CA TYR A 222 0.26 8.47 -23.01
C TYR A 222 0.85 7.19 -22.42
N ALA A 223 1.13 6.21 -23.28
CA ALA A 223 1.85 5.00 -22.86
C ALA A 223 3.31 5.33 -22.55
N PHE A 224 3.96 4.56 -21.67
CA PHE A 224 5.39 4.72 -21.46
C PHE A 224 6.19 4.46 -22.76
N THR A 225 7.24 5.25 -22.98
CA THR A 225 8.18 5.04 -24.08
C THR A 225 9.18 3.93 -23.76
N ASP A 226 9.56 3.80 -22.48
CA ASP A 226 10.33 2.69 -21.93
C ASP A 226 9.71 2.21 -20.62
N GLY A 227 9.67 0.90 -20.38
CA GLY A 227 9.13 0.30 -19.15
C GLY A 227 7.97 -0.66 -19.42
N ASP A 228 7.04 -0.74 -18.47
CA ASP A 228 5.85 -1.58 -18.58
C ASP A 228 4.84 -1.00 -19.59
N ALA A 229 4.52 -1.77 -20.62
CA ALA A 229 3.66 -1.34 -21.72
C ALA A 229 2.16 -1.36 -21.36
N ASP A 230 1.78 -1.97 -20.25
CA ASP A 230 0.39 -2.04 -19.79
C ASP A 230 -0.03 -0.76 -19.05
N TYR A 231 0.92 0.15 -18.78
CA TYR A 231 0.69 1.38 -18.04
C TYR A 231 1.11 2.64 -18.81
N GLY A 232 0.60 3.78 -18.34
CA GLY A 232 0.93 5.09 -18.89
C GLY A 232 0.57 6.23 -17.95
N LEU A 233 0.77 7.46 -18.40
CA LEU A 233 0.41 8.67 -17.67
C LEU A 233 -0.78 9.34 -18.34
N GLU A 234 -1.82 9.64 -17.55
CA GLU A 234 -2.83 10.62 -17.94
C GLU A 234 -2.39 11.98 -17.41
N ILE A 235 -1.86 12.81 -18.31
CA ILE A 235 -1.52 14.20 -18.05
C ILE A 235 -2.80 15.01 -18.15
N TYR A 236 -3.23 15.63 -17.06
CA TYR A 236 -4.45 16.43 -17.02
C TYR A 236 -4.20 17.93 -16.98
N ASP A 237 -2.99 18.35 -16.57
CA ASP A 237 -2.59 19.76 -16.61
C ASP A 237 -1.11 19.91 -16.96
N THR A 238 -0.76 21.04 -17.56
CA THR A 238 0.61 21.37 -17.99
C THR A 238 0.95 22.83 -17.67
N ALA A 239 2.19 23.04 -17.24
CA ALA A 239 2.79 24.36 -17.14
C ALA A 239 3.76 24.55 -18.30
N ASP A 240 3.46 25.52 -19.17
CA ASP A 240 4.30 25.86 -20.31
C ASP A 240 5.11 27.13 -20.05
N LYS A 241 6.26 27.23 -20.71
CA LYS A 241 7.07 28.43 -20.70
C LYS A 241 6.42 29.54 -21.52
N ASP A 242 6.45 30.76 -20.99
CA ASP A 242 5.83 31.92 -21.64
C ASP A 242 6.28 32.08 -23.10
N SER A 243 5.31 32.08 -24.01
CA SER A 243 5.49 32.32 -25.46
C SER A 243 6.28 31.25 -26.23
N GLU A 244 6.58 30.10 -25.63
CA GLU A 244 7.25 28.95 -26.27
C GLU A 244 6.37 27.70 -26.15
N ARG A 245 6.37 26.84 -27.17
CA ARG A 245 5.71 25.52 -27.10
C ARG A 245 6.66 24.54 -26.41
N GLU A 246 6.92 24.79 -25.12
CA GLU A 246 7.84 24.03 -24.27
C GLU A 246 7.18 23.85 -22.89
N THR A 247 6.91 22.60 -22.52
CA THR A 247 6.31 22.22 -21.24
C THR A 247 7.40 22.10 -20.19
N VAL A 248 7.27 22.84 -19.09
CA VAL A 248 8.23 22.90 -17.98
C VAL A 248 7.73 22.21 -16.71
N GLY A 249 6.43 21.92 -16.63
CA GLY A 249 5.80 21.17 -15.55
C GLY A 249 4.57 20.39 -16.03
N VAL A 250 4.24 19.30 -15.35
CA VAL A 250 3.03 18.50 -15.61
C VAL A 250 2.36 18.03 -14.33
N ALA A 251 1.04 17.94 -14.34
CA ALA A 251 0.27 17.19 -13.37
C ALA A 251 -0.37 15.98 -14.06
N PHE A 252 -0.22 14.81 -13.45
CA PHE A 252 -0.67 13.55 -14.01
C PHE A 252 -1.11 12.54 -12.95
N ARG A 253 -1.82 11.51 -13.43
CA ARG A 253 -2.02 10.25 -12.70
C ARG A 253 -1.51 9.07 -13.50
N LEU A 254 -0.98 8.07 -12.79
CA LEU A 254 -0.65 6.78 -13.37
C LEU A 254 -1.93 6.01 -13.67
N VAL A 255 -2.00 5.40 -14.86
CA VAL A 255 -3.16 4.62 -15.31
C VAL A 255 -2.74 3.27 -15.87
N ALA A 256 -3.55 2.24 -15.65
CA ALA A 256 -3.51 1.01 -16.43
C ALA A 256 -4.26 1.25 -17.75
N LEU A 257 -3.62 0.96 -18.88
CA LEU A 257 -4.15 1.29 -20.21
C LEU A 257 -5.31 0.38 -20.64
N ASP A 258 -5.45 -0.77 -19.98
CA ASP A 258 -6.58 -1.69 -20.15
C ASP A 258 -7.81 -1.33 -19.30
N GLY A 259 -7.71 -0.28 -18.48
CA GLY A 259 -8.75 0.15 -17.53
C GLY A 259 -8.69 -0.56 -16.18
N GLY A 260 -7.64 -1.34 -15.90
CA GLY A 260 -7.38 -1.93 -14.60
C GLY A 260 -6.94 -0.93 -13.53
N THR A 261 -6.48 -1.45 -12.39
CA THR A 261 -5.99 -0.63 -11.27
C THR A 261 -4.51 -0.34 -11.42
N ALA A 262 -4.12 0.93 -11.33
CA ALA A 262 -2.71 1.33 -11.33
C ALA A 262 -2.09 1.21 -9.92
N PRO A 263 -0.81 0.79 -9.80
CA PRO A 263 -0.10 0.76 -8.52
C PRO A 263 0.21 2.17 -8.01
N ALA A 264 0.36 2.34 -6.69
CA ALA A 264 0.66 3.64 -6.09
C ALA A 264 2.07 4.15 -6.48
N LEU A 265 2.17 5.44 -6.78
CA LEU A 265 3.44 6.14 -7.02
C LEU A 265 4.23 6.24 -5.71
N CYS A 266 5.55 6.07 -5.80
CA CYS A 266 6.47 6.32 -4.68
C CYS A 266 7.50 7.40 -5.01
N THR A 267 7.92 7.49 -6.27
CA THR A 267 8.84 8.54 -6.72
C THR A 267 8.46 8.94 -8.14
N VAL A 268 8.49 10.25 -8.39
CA VAL A 268 8.43 10.84 -9.72
C VAL A 268 9.72 11.60 -9.98
N ALA A 269 10.41 11.30 -11.08
CA ALA A 269 11.60 12.01 -11.50
C ALA A 269 11.35 12.73 -12.84
N VAL A 270 11.51 14.05 -12.84
CA VAL A 270 11.28 14.90 -14.01
C VAL A 270 12.62 15.37 -14.56
N LYS A 271 12.97 14.89 -15.75
CA LYS A 271 14.23 15.21 -16.43
C LYS A 271 14.07 16.48 -17.26
N GLY A 272 15.02 17.41 -17.13
CA GLY A 272 15.16 18.58 -18.01
C GLY A 272 16.60 19.05 -18.12
N GLY A 273 17.00 19.55 -19.28
CA GLY A 273 18.38 20.01 -19.54
C GLY A 273 19.46 18.99 -19.14
N ARG A 274 20.35 19.35 -18.20
CA ARG A 274 21.43 18.45 -17.71
C ARG A 274 21.11 17.74 -16.38
N GLY A 275 19.97 18.02 -15.75
CA GLY A 275 19.61 17.51 -14.44
C GLY A 275 18.24 16.85 -14.42
N PHE A 276 17.80 16.44 -13.24
CA PHE A 276 16.44 15.98 -12.95
C PHE A 276 16.01 16.55 -11.59
N GLU A 277 14.71 16.73 -11.43
CA GLU A 277 14.08 16.96 -10.12
C GLU A 277 13.39 15.67 -9.69
N GLN A 278 13.45 15.36 -8.40
CA GLN A 278 12.88 14.15 -7.83
C GLN A 278 11.85 14.53 -6.76
N TYR A 279 10.68 13.90 -6.84
CA TYR A 279 9.55 14.10 -5.96
C TYR A 279 9.21 12.75 -5.33
N ASP A 280 9.59 12.58 -4.07
CA ASP A 280 9.36 11.36 -3.31
C ASP A 280 8.06 11.45 -2.50
N ARG A 281 7.26 10.39 -2.59
CA ARG A 281 6.01 10.28 -1.85
C ARG A 281 6.30 9.79 -0.43
N VAL A 282 5.94 10.61 0.55
CA VAL A 282 6.09 10.31 1.99
C VAL A 282 4.80 10.51 2.77
N ASP A 283 3.72 10.84 2.07
CA ASP A 283 2.40 11.22 2.59
C ASP A 283 1.35 10.11 2.40
N GLY A 284 1.71 8.95 1.84
CA GLY A 284 0.84 7.80 1.70
C GLY A 284 0.96 7.11 0.33
N LEU A 285 -0.11 6.40 -0.06
CA LEU A 285 -0.19 5.66 -1.32
C LEU A 285 -1.23 6.32 -2.23
N SER A 286 -0.77 6.88 -3.34
CA SER A 286 -1.62 7.53 -4.35
C SER A 286 -1.03 7.32 -5.74
N VAL A 287 -1.89 7.27 -6.75
CA VAL A 287 -1.50 7.15 -8.17
C VAL A 287 -1.33 8.52 -8.86
N ASP A 288 -1.64 9.60 -8.14
CA ASP A 288 -1.71 10.97 -8.67
C ASP A 288 -0.51 11.81 -8.19
N THR A 289 -0.25 12.94 -8.83
CA THR A 289 0.72 13.96 -8.41
C THR A 289 0.11 15.06 -7.53
N THR A 290 -1.23 15.06 -7.38
CA THR A 290 -1.96 15.85 -6.39
C THR A 290 -1.38 15.61 -5.00
N ASP A 291 -1.14 16.70 -4.28
CA ASP A 291 -0.53 16.74 -2.94
C ASP A 291 0.85 16.09 -2.81
N LEU A 292 1.49 15.70 -3.93
CA LEU A 292 2.82 15.10 -3.90
C LEU A 292 3.83 16.08 -3.27
N PRO A 293 4.60 15.67 -2.25
CA PRO A 293 5.57 16.56 -1.63
C PRO A 293 6.55 17.17 -2.65
N GLY A 294 6.51 18.50 -2.74
CA GLY A 294 7.33 19.28 -3.66
C GLY A 294 6.62 19.75 -4.94
N SER A 295 5.45 19.20 -5.28
CA SER A 295 4.60 19.76 -6.33
C SER A 295 3.96 21.09 -5.90
N ASP A 296 3.37 21.82 -6.84
CA ASP A 296 2.62 23.03 -6.53
C ASP A 296 1.17 22.74 -6.09
N ALA A 297 0.37 23.79 -5.89
CA ALA A 297 -1.00 23.68 -5.38
C ALA A 297 -1.96 22.93 -6.33
N ASP A 298 -1.59 22.80 -7.60
CA ASP A 298 -2.37 22.11 -8.63
C ASP A 298 -1.78 20.72 -8.92
N GLY A 299 -0.78 20.26 -8.15
CA GLY A 299 -0.13 18.97 -8.31
C GLY A 299 0.95 18.95 -9.40
N ILE A 300 1.34 20.11 -9.95
CA ILE A 300 2.32 20.15 -11.04
C ILE A 300 3.72 19.87 -10.49
N VAL A 301 4.37 18.86 -11.08
CA VAL A 301 5.80 18.57 -10.89
C VAL A 301 6.61 19.20 -12.02
N TYR A 302 7.71 19.86 -11.66
CA TYR A 302 8.51 20.66 -12.59
C TYR A 302 9.84 19.98 -12.92
N ALA A 303 10.30 20.23 -14.15
CA ALA A 303 11.70 20.01 -14.52
C ALA A 303 12.61 20.99 -13.75
N PRO A 304 13.95 20.78 -13.77
CA PRO A 304 14.89 21.76 -13.26
C PRO A 304 14.64 23.16 -13.82
N VAL A 305 14.82 24.16 -12.97
CA VAL A 305 14.47 25.56 -13.27
C VAL A 305 15.00 26.02 -14.63
N GLY A 306 14.10 26.55 -15.46
CA GLY A 306 14.43 27.12 -16.77
C GLY A 306 14.67 26.09 -17.88
N THR A 307 14.24 24.84 -17.69
CA THR A 307 14.37 23.78 -18.71
C THR A 307 13.00 23.17 -19.02
N GLY A 308 12.76 22.84 -20.30
CA GLY A 308 11.65 21.97 -20.69
C GLY A 308 11.84 20.54 -20.23
N ILE A 309 10.72 19.83 -20.07
CA ILE A 309 10.69 18.41 -19.72
C ILE A 309 11.18 17.60 -20.92
N SER A 310 12.25 16.84 -20.72
CA SER A 310 12.71 15.83 -21.68
C SER A 310 11.96 14.51 -21.49
N HIS A 311 11.79 14.07 -20.24
CA HIS A 311 10.99 12.91 -19.89
C HIS A 311 10.56 12.92 -18.42
N VAL A 312 9.55 12.10 -18.11
CA VAL A 312 9.12 11.79 -16.75
C VAL A 312 9.33 10.31 -16.49
N THR A 313 10.07 9.97 -15.44
CA THR A 313 10.21 8.59 -14.94
C THR A 313 9.33 8.43 -13.71
N VAL A 314 8.57 7.34 -13.65
CA VAL A 314 7.74 7.01 -12.49
C VAL A 314 8.14 5.69 -11.87
N CYS A 315 8.10 5.69 -10.55
CA CYS A 315 8.38 4.55 -9.72
C CYS A 315 7.19 4.28 -8.81
N VAL A 316 6.94 3.00 -8.53
CA VAL A 316 5.74 2.52 -7.85
C VAL A 316 6.10 1.59 -6.71
N CYS A 317 5.19 1.52 -5.75
CA CYS A 317 5.32 0.62 -4.60
C CYS A 317 5.07 -0.83 -5.02
N THR A 318 5.99 -1.71 -4.65
CA THR A 318 5.83 -3.17 -4.78
C THR A 318 6.03 -3.87 -3.45
N PRO A 319 5.48 -5.09 -3.29
CA PRO A 319 5.60 -5.87 -2.05
C PRO A 319 7.00 -6.47 -1.83
N GLU A 320 7.96 -6.18 -2.71
CA GLU A 320 9.34 -6.66 -2.61
C GLU A 320 10.01 -6.05 -1.36
N SER A 321 10.93 -6.79 -0.75
CA SER A 321 11.66 -6.28 0.41
C SER A 321 12.63 -5.17 0.00
N GLU A 322 12.93 -4.22 0.90
CA GLU A 322 13.92 -3.17 0.66
C GLU A 322 15.29 -3.75 0.24
N ALA A 323 15.67 -4.92 0.78
CA ALA A 323 16.93 -5.59 0.47
C ALA A 323 17.01 -6.10 -0.98
N ASP A 324 15.87 -6.44 -1.58
CA ASP A 324 15.76 -6.92 -2.95
C ASP A 324 15.28 -5.81 -3.91
N CYS A 325 15.08 -4.59 -3.40
CA CYS A 325 14.54 -3.49 -4.15
C CYS A 325 15.61 -2.85 -5.04
N PRO A 326 15.45 -2.84 -6.38
CA PRO A 326 16.39 -2.17 -7.27
C PRO A 326 16.36 -0.64 -7.13
N GLY A 327 15.35 -0.11 -6.45
CA GLY A 327 15.12 1.33 -6.29
C GLY A 327 14.55 1.99 -7.54
N CYS A 328 14.38 3.31 -7.44
CA CYS A 328 13.92 4.14 -8.54
C CYS A 328 15.11 4.57 -9.41
N THR A 329 15.22 4.00 -10.62
CA THR A 329 16.29 4.31 -11.57
C THR A 329 15.73 4.57 -12.98
N ASP A 330 16.37 5.43 -13.74
CA ASP A 330 16.02 5.62 -15.15
C ASP A 330 16.24 4.30 -15.91
N PRO A 331 15.19 3.70 -16.50
CA PRO A 331 15.29 2.39 -17.15
C PRO A 331 16.24 2.42 -18.36
N SER A 332 16.44 3.58 -18.99
CA SER A 332 17.39 3.73 -20.11
C SER A 332 18.86 3.59 -19.71
N LEU A 333 19.18 3.79 -18.42
CA LEU A 333 20.52 3.57 -17.87
C LEU A 333 20.78 2.10 -17.51
N SER A 334 19.74 1.30 -17.33
CA SER A 334 19.85 -0.09 -16.87
C SER A 334 20.23 -1.11 -17.97
N ASN A 335 20.09 -0.75 -19.25
CA ASN A 335 20.47 -1.59 -20.40
C ASN A 335 21.94 -1.38 -20.87
N GLY A 336 22.72 -0.57 -20.15
CA GLY A 336 24.16 -0.47 -20.33
C GLY A 336 24.86 -1.67 -19.72
N GLY A 337 25.21 -2.64 -20.56
CA GLY A 337 25.92 -3.85 -20.17
C GLY A 337 27.12 -3.56 -19.26
N SER A 338 27.38 -4.54 -18.40
CA SER A 338 28.57 -4.68 -17.56
C SER A 338 29.86 -4.20 -18.24
N ASP A 339 30.23 -2.94 -17.97
CA ASP A 339 31.59 -2.45 -18.12
C ASP A 339 32.11 -2.08 -16.73
N ASN A 340 33.10 -2.86 -16.31
CA ASN A 340 34.02 -2.52 -15.23
C ASN A 340 34.66 -1.16 -15.53
N GLU A 341 34.16 -0.07 -14.95
CA GLU A 341 34.96 1.13 -14.72
C GLU A 341 35.07 1.42 -13.22
N ASN A 342 36.11 0.80 -12.66
CA ASN A 342 36.76 1.20 -11.45
C ASN A 342 37.27 2.65 -11.62
N GLY A 343 36.67 3.62 -10.92
CA GLY A 343 37.00 5.04 -11.11
C GLY A 343 36.70 5.91 -9.90
N ASN A 344 37.43 5.70 -8.79
CA ASN A 344 37.59 6.71 -7.74
C ASN A 344 38.04 8.07 -8.32
N GLY A 345 37.39 9.18 -7.95
CA GLY A 345 37.94 10.50 -8.29
C GLY A 345 37.09 11.72 -7.93
N TYR A 346 37.20 12.16 -6.67
CA TYR A 346 36.91 13.52 -6.21
C TYR A 346 37.56 14.61 -7.11
N SER A 347 36.92 15.78 -7.28
CA SER A 347 37.52 17.09 -6.88
C SER A 347 36.63 18.30 -7.14
N ASN A 348 36.43 19.06 -6.05
CA ASN A 348 36.10 20.48 -6.05
C ASN A 348 37.17 21.28 -6.82
N GLY A 349 36.74 22.05 -7.82
CA GLY A 349 37.58 23.04 -8.48
C GLY A 349 37.70 24.31 -7.65
N ASN A 350 38.92 24.68 -7.27
CA ASN A 350 39.26 26.06 -6.94
C ASN A 350 40.39 26.51 -7.88
N GLY A 351 40.14 27.60 -8.58
CA GLY A 351 41.00 28.07 -9.66
C GLY A 351 42.29 28.73 -9.19
N SER A 352 43.28 28.77 -10.08
CA SER A 352 44.13 29.94 -10.30
C SER A 352 44.94 29.79 -11.59
N LYS A 353 44.96 30.89 -12.33
CA LYS A 353 45.74 31.16 -13.54
C LYS A 353 47.24 31.00 -13.27
N HIS A 354 48.00 30.60 -14.28
CA HIS A 354 49.21 31.33 -14.70
C HIS A 354 49.68 30.88 -16.10
N ASP A 355 49.80 31.88 -16.98
CA ASP A 355 50.56 31.86 -18.23
C ASP A 355 52.04 31.52 -17.98
N SER A 356 52.69 30.79 -18.89
CA SER A 356 53.82 31.29 -19.70
C SER A 356 54.59 30.17 -20.45
N ASP A 357 54.73 30.41 -21.75
CA ASP A 357 55.92 30.27 -22.60
C ASP A 357 56.68 28.92 -22.78
N ARG A 358 56.70 28.50 -24.06
CA ARG A 358 57.87 28.20 -24.93
C ARG A 358 58.91 27.17 -24.45
N HIS A 359 59.14 26.11 -25.23
CA HIS A 359 60.22 26.04 -26.25
C HIS A 359 60.23 24.69 -27.00
N SER A 360 60.51 24.77 -28.31
CA SER A 360 60.87 23.66 -29.20
C SER A 360 62.25 23.06 -28.89
N GLY A 361 62.51 21.85 -29.35
CA GLY A 361 63.88 21.37 -29.57
C GLY A 361 64.02 19.86 -29.74
N ASP A 362 64.25 19.47 -31.00
CA ASP A 362 64.61 18.14 -31.51
C ASP A 362 65.95 17.57 -30.99
N ASP A 363 66.19 16.31 -31.41
CA ASP A 363 67.48 15.66 -31.72
C ASP A 363 67.99 14.54 -30.80
N ASP A 364 67.73 13.31 -31.29
CA ASP A 364 68.71 12.36 -31.84
C ASP A 364 69.80 11.66 -30.98
N GLN A 365 69.77 10.34 -31.12
CA GLN A 365 70.89 9.40 -31.37
C GLN A 365 71.65 8.66 -30.24
N ASN A 366 71.58 7.33 -30.42
CA ASN A 366 72.66 6.31 -30.40
C ASN A 366 73.32 5.89 -29.08
N GLY A 367 73.53 4.56 -28.96
CA GLY A 367 74.71 4.04 -28.28
C GLY A 367 74.55 2.69 -27.57
N VAL A 368 75.19 1.67 -28.14
CA VAL A 368 75.24 0.25 -27.78
C VAL A 368 76.28 -0.04 -26.65
N GLU A 369 76.15 -1.22 -26.03
CA GLU A 369 77.21 -2.15 -25.54
C GLU A 369 77.45 -2.35 -24.01
N ASP A 370 77.11 -3.57 -23.57
CA ASP A 370 77.81 -4.56 -22.72
C ASP A 370 78.48 -4.20 -21.37
N ARG A 371 78.15 -5.00 -20.33
CA ARG A 371 79.12 -5.87 -19.62
C ARG A 371 78.52 -6.80 -18.56
N ASP A 372 79.07 -8.01 -18.56
CA ASP A 372 78.92 -9.17 -17.66
C ASP A 372 79.05 -8.92 -16.15
N GLY A 373 78.48 -9.85 -15.35
CA GLY A 373 79.05 -10.12 -14.02
C GLY A 373 78.23 -10.93 -13.00
N ASN A 374 78.31 -12.26 -13.11
CA ASN A 374 78.37 -13.25 -12.00
C ASN A 374 77.14 -13.67 -11.15
N LYS A 375 76.92 -14.99 -11.19
CA LYS A 375 76.17 -15.90 -10.28
C LYS A 375 76.86 -16.00 -8.88
N PRO A 376 76.25 -16.56 -7.79
CA PRO A 376 75.68 -17.93 -7.75
C PRO A 376 74.41 -18.16 -6.89
N ASP A 377 73.64 -19.21 -7.23
CA ASP A 377 72.65 -19.88 -6.36
C ASP A 377 73.36 -20.64 -5.20
N PRO A 378 72.67 -21.01 -4.09
CA PRO A 378 71.87 -22.24 -4.10
C PRO A 378 70.61 -22.27 -3.21
N ALA A 379 69.55 -22.87 -3.78
CA ALA A 379 68.76 -24.01 -3.29
C ALA A 379 67.84 -23.95 -2.03
N VAL A 380 66.75 -24.72 -2.19
CA VAL A 380 65.99 -25.55 -1.21
C VAL A 380 64.57 -25.05 -0.83
N SER A 381 63.56 -25.60 -1.54
CA SER A 381 62.19 -25.95 -1.06
C SER A 381 62.27 -26.98 0.09
N PRO A 382 61.21 -27.34 0.90
CA PRO A 382 59.78 -27.32 0.55
C PRO A 382 58.74 -27.11 1.70
N GLY A 383 57.49 -26.89 1.31
CA GLY A 383 56.35 -27.71 1.81
C GLY A 383 55.52 -27.20 3.00
N GLY A 384 54.21 -27.40 2.87
CA GLY A 384 53.39 -27.94 3.96
C GLY A 384 52.19 -27.11 4.43
N ASN A 385 51.00 -27.53 3.98
CA ASN A 385 49.67 -27.47 4.59
C ASN A 385 49.49 -26.72 5.92
N GLN A 386 48.41 -25.92 5.97
CA GLN A 386 47.24 -26.21 6.80
C GLN A 386 45.97 -25.71 6.11
#